data_AF-A0A7C6QJI6-F1
#
_entry.id   AF-A0A7C6QJI6-F1
#
_cell.length_a   1.000
_cell.length_b   1.000
_cell.length_c   1.000
_cell.angle_alpha   90.00
_cell.angle_beta   90.00
_cell.angle_gamma   90.00
#
_symmetry.space_group_name_H-M   'P 1'
#
loop_
_entity.id
_entity.type
_entity.pdbx_description
1 polymer ?
#
loop_
_entity_poly.entity_id
_entity_poly.type
_entity_poly.pdbx_seq_one_letter_code
_entity_poly.pdbx_strand_id
1 'polypeptide(L)'
;MDWILDARLRIFHAAARYMSFIKAAEALYITQPGVSFQIRSLEEALGAKLFKRSGAGLELTELGKELYKATEELLHRAAALDETMAGITKIIKGTLHIAVSDRELCVAGNNPEIHQGRKASMPHRSPGGQQQNGFGICRRRYGGYRHRE
;
A
#
# COMPACT_ATOMS: atom_id res chain seq x y z
N MET A 1 8.24 -0.31 -1.03
CA MET A 1 7.39 0.87 -0.78
C MET A 1 7.92 2.02 -1.62
N ASP A 2 7.05 2.88 -2.16
CA ASP A 2 7.41 3.89 -3.17
C ASP A 2 7.90 5.25 -2.58
N TRP A 3 7.65 5.47 -1.29
CA TRP A 3 7.71 6.80 -0.63
C TRP A 3 9.10 7.27 -0.17
N ILE A 4 10.11 6.39 -0.12
CA ILE A 4 11.44 6.73 0.43
C ILE A 4 12.33 7.48 -0.56
N LEU A 5 12.07 7.39 -1.85
CA LEU A 5 12.93 8.00 -2.88
C LEU A 5 12.22 9.14 -3.61
N ASP A 6 12.94 10.24 -3.85
CA ASP A 6 12.45 11.35 -4.69
C ASP A 6 12.05 10.81 -6.07
N ALA A 7 10.80 11.07 -6.46
CA ALA A 7 10.22 10.62 -7.72
C ALA A 7 11.06 11.05 -8.93
N ARG A 8 11.70 12.24 -8.87
CA ARG A 8 12.56 12.76 -9.95
C ARG A 8 13.79 11.89 -10.17
N LEU A 9 14.40 11.38 -9.09
CA LEU A 9 15.58 10.51 -9.19
C LEU A 9 15.21 9.15 -9.79
N ARG A 10 14.02 8.63 -9.48
CA ARG A 10 13.52 7.38 -10.06
C ARG A 10 13.20 7.51 -11.54
N ILE A 11 12.54 8.62 -11.91
CA ILE A 11 12.25 8.95 -13.31
C ILE A 11 13.54 9.12 -14.10
N PHE A 12 14.51 9.85 -13.55
CA PHE A 12 15.84 9.98 -14.14
C PHE A 12 16.52 8.62 -14.32
N HIS A 13 16.57 7.79 -13.28
CA HIS A 13 17.21 6.47 -13.34
C HIS A 13 16.55 5.57 -14.39
N ALA A 14 15.22 5.56 -14.49
CA ALA A 14 14.51 4.80 -15.52
C ALA A 14 14.84 5.33 -16.94
N ALA A 15 14.83 6.65 -17.13
CA ALA A 15 15.19 7.27 -18.41
C ALA A 15 16.63 6.96 -18.84
N ALA A 16 17.56 6.98 -17.88
CA ALA A 16 18.96 6.60 -18.08
C ALA A 16 19.12 5.11 -18.39
N ARG A 17 18.37 4.22 -17.70
CA ARG A 17 18.41 2.78 -17.94
C ARG A 17 17.94 2.40 -19.34
N TYR A 18 16.85 3.02 -19.82
CA TYR A 18 16.28 2.71 -21.13
C TYR A 18 16.84 3.55 -22.27
N MET A 19 17.63 4.58 -21.98
CA MET A 19 18.09 5.61 -22.93
C MET A 19 16.93 6.15 -23.79
N SER A 20 15.73 6.25 -23.20
CA SER A 20 14.51 6.67 -23.89
C SER A 20 13.46 7.16 -22.91
N PHE A 21 12.95 8.37 -23.15
CA PHE A 21 11.87 8.93 -22.34
C PHE A 21 10.52 8.23 -22.55
N ILE A 22 10.29 7.66 -23.74
CA ILE A 22 9.05 6.93 -24.04
C ILE A 22 9.04 5.61 -23.25
N LYS A 23 10.11 4.81 -23.36
CA LYS A 23 10.22 3.54 -22.64
C LYS A 23 10.22 3.72 -21.12
N ALA A 24 10.83 4.80 -20.63
CA ALA A 24 10.79 5.12 -19.20
C ALA A 24 9.38 5.52 -18.73
N ALA A 25 8.63 6.26 -19.55
CA ALA A 25 7.25 6.62 -19.25
C ALA A 25 6.36 5.37 -19.17
N GLU A 26 6.50 4.44 -20.12
CA GLU A 26 5.82 3.15 -20.12
C GLU A 26 6.17 2.31 -18.90
N ALA A 27 7.46 2.20 -18.56
CA ALA A 27 7.92 1.41 -17.42
C ALA A 27 7.44 1.95 -16.06
N LEU A 28 7.23 3.27 -15.97
CA LEU A 28 6.77 3.95 -14.76
C LEU A 28 5.27 4.26 -14.77
N TYR A 29 4.53 3.85 -15.80
CA TYR A 29 3.10 4.12 -15.97
C TYR A 29 2.74 5.61 -15.85
N ILE A 30 3.60 6.48 -16.39
CA ILE A 30 3.39 7.93 -16.45
C ILE A 30 3.44 8.42 -17.90
N THR A 31 3.11 9.69 -18.13
CA THR A 31 3.15 10.26 -19.48
C THR A 31 4.56 10.73 -19.83
N GLN A 32 4.93 10.63 -21.13
CA GLN A 32 6.22 11.12 -21.62
C GLN A 32 6.46 12.63 -21.34
N PRO A 33 5.46 13.53 -21.46
CA PRO A 33 5.61 14.92 -21.01
C PRO A 33 5.91 15.02 -19.52
N GLY A 34 5.34 14.15 -18.69
CA GLY A 34 5.64 14.05 -17.27
C GLY A 34 7.10 13.67 -17.02
N VAL A 35 7.62 12.67 -17.73
CA VAL A 35 9.05 12.30 -17.66
C VAL A 35 9.94 13.48 -18.05
N SER A 36 9.65 14.13 -19.18
CA SER A 36 10.45 15.24 -19.67
C SER A 36 10.44 16.43 -18.70
N PHE A 37 9.29 16.74 -18.08
CA PHE A 37 9.15 17.81 -17.11
C PHE A 37 9.97 17.53 -15.84
N GLN A 38 9.87 16.32 -15.30
CA GLN A 38 10.57 15.93 -14.07
C GLN A 38 12.10 15.91 -14.27
N ILE A 39 12.57 15.43 -15.43
CA ILE A 39 13.99 15.48 -15.79
C ILE A 39 14.46 16.93 -15.92
N ARG A 40 13.69 17.78 -16.60
CA ARG A 40 14.05 19.20 -16.73
C ARG A 40 14.12 19.90 -15.37
N SER A 41 13.15 19.65 -14.49
CA SER A 41 13.15 20.19 -13.12
C SER A 41 14.38 19.73 -12.33
N LEU A 42 14.81 18.48 -12.51
CA LEU A 42 16.03 17.96 -11.90
C LEU A 42 17.28 18.63 -12.46
N GLU A 43 17.37 18.80 -13.78
CA GLU A 43 18.47 19.52 -14.44
C GLU A 43 18.56 20.98 -13.98
N GLU A 44 17.41 21.65 -13.81
CA GLU A 44 17.32 23.03 -13.31
C GLU A 44 17.78 23.12 -11.85
N ALA A 45 17.38 22.18 -10.99
CA ALA A 45 17.82 22.13 -9.60
C ALA A 45 19.32 21.86 -9.45
N LEU A 46 19.91 21.06 -10.36
CA LEU A 46 21.34 20.75 -10.37
C LEU A 46 22.17 21.80 -11.15
N GLY A 47 21.53 22.70 -11.88
CA GLY A 47 22.19 23.69 -12.73
C GLY A 47 22.97 23.08 -13.92
N ALA A 48 22.67 21.84 -14.29
CA ALA A 48 23.45 21.09 -15.28
C ALA A 48 22.59 20.12 -16.10
N LYS A 49 23.00 19.90 -17.36
CA LYS A 49 22.36 18.91 -18.24
C LYS A 49 22.78 17.50 -17.87
N LEU A 50 21.80 16.61 -17.75
CA LEU A 50 22.01 15.18 -17.47
C LEU A 50 21.91 14.35 -18.74
N PHE A 51 21.14 14.83 -19.72
CA PHE A 51 21.01 14.21 -21.03
C PHE A 51 21.46 15.13 -22.16
N LYS A 52 21.96 14.54 -23.23
CA LYS A 52 22.28 15.20 -24.51
C LYS A 52 21.66 14.40 -25.65
N ARG A 53 21.33 15.08 -26.74
CA ARG A 53 20.89 14.43 -27.99
C ARG A 53 22.12 14.16 -28.85
N SER A 54 22.23 12.92 -29.30
CA SER A 54 23.21 12.46 -30.28
C SER A 54 22.47 12.07 -31.55
N GLY A 55 23.18 12.01 -32.69
CA GLY A 55 22.59 11.58 -33.96
C GLY A 55 21.98 10.17 -33.90
N ALA A 56 22.41 9.34 -32.93
CA ALA A 56 21.90 7.99 -32.69
C ALA A 56 20.81 7.90 -31.59
N GLY A 57 20.47 8.99 -30.90
CA GLY A 57 19.42 8.99 -29.87
C GLY A 57 19.74 9.82 -28.62
N LEU A 58 19.22 9.35 -27.48
CA LEU A 58 19.45 9.96 -26.17
C LEU A 58 20.77 9.44 -25.59
N GLU A 59 21.60 10.33 -25.07
CA GLU A 59 22.86 10.01 -24.39
C GLU A 59 22.95 10.71 -23.03
N LEU A 60 23.67 10.11 -22.09
CA LEU A 60 24.00 10.74 -20.80
C LEU A 60 25.20 11.68 -20.96
N THR A 61 25.17 12.80 -20.24
CA THR A 61 26.36 13.64 -20.02
C THR A 61 27.30 12.96 -19.00
N GLU A 62 28.51 13.48 -18.78
CA GLU A 62 29.39 12.95 -17.74
C GLU A 62 28.73 13.03 -16.35
N LEU A 63 28.10 14.16 -16.02
CA LEU A 63 27.32 14.30 -14.79
C LEU A 63 26.14 13.32 -14.75
N GLY A 64 25.46 13.11 -15.88
CA GLY A 64 24.39 12.11 -16.00
C GLY A 64 24.88 10.69 -15.72
N LYS A 65 26.09 10.33 -16.16
CA LYS A 65 26.69 9.01 -15.87
C LYS A 65 27.03 8.84 -14.39
N GLU A 66 27.58 9.88 -13.76
CA GLU A 66 27.87 9.86 -12.31
C GLU A 66 26.59 9.73 -11.49
N LEU A 67 25.57 10.53 -11.82
CA LEU A 67 24.28 10.46 -11.15
C LEU A 67 23.59 9.11 -11.38
N TYR A 68 23.74 8.51 -12.57
CA TYR A 68 23.19 7.19 -12.85
C TYR A 68 23.80 6.12 -11.93
N LYS A 69 25.12 6.10 -11.77
CA LYS A 69 25.81 5.19 -10.83
C LYS A 69 25.35 5.42 -9.38
N ALA A 70 25.27 6.69 -8.96
CA ALA A 70 24.83 7.02 -7.60
C ALA A 70 23.37 6.59 -7.33
N THR A 71 22.49 6.80 -8.31
CA THR A 71 21.08 6.40 -8.20
C THR A 71 20.88 4.89 -8.25
N GLU A 72 21.70 4.16 -9.01
CA GLU A 72 21.71 2.70 -9.03
C GLU A 72 22.05 2.13 -7.64
N GLU A 73 23.15 2.58 -7.05
CA GLU A 73 23.56 2.18 -5.69
C GLU A 73 22.49 2.54 -4.65
N LEU A 74 21.93 3.75 -4.75
CA LEU A 74 20.90 4.22 -3.82
C LEU A 74 19.63 3.35 -3.90
N LEU A 75 19.19 3.00 -5.11
CA LEU A 75 18.04 2.12 -5.33
C LEU A 75 18.30 0.71 -4.78
N HIS A 76 19.52 0.19 -4.98
CA HIS A 76 19.91 -1.10 -4.44
C HIS A 76 19.86 -1.11 -2.90
N ARG A 77 20.40 -0.07 -2.26
CA ARG A 77 20.33 0.08 -0.80
C ARG A 77 18.91 0.25 -0.29
N ALA A 78 18.08 1.03 -0.99
CA ALA A 78 16.68 1.20 -0.63
C ALA A 78 15.92 -0.13 -0.67
N ALA A 79 16.18 -0.97 -1.67
CA ALA A 79 15.60 -2.31 -1.76
C ALA A 79 16.04 -3.21 -0.59
N ALA A 80 17.34 -3.23 -0.26
CA ALA A 80 17.86 -4.00 0.87
C ALA A 80 17.27 -3.54 2.23
N LEU A 81 17.06 -2.23 2.40
CA LEU A 81 16.37 -1.68 3.57
C LEU A 81 14.91 -2.14 3.63
N ASP A 82 14.18 -2.10 2.52
CA ASP A 82 12.80 -2.59 2.44
C ASP A 82 12.70 -4.07 2.86
N GLU A 83 13.63 -4.92 2.41
CA GLU A 83 13.69 -6.33 2.81
C GLU A 83 13.96 -6.50 4.31
N THR A 84 14.93 -5.75 4.84
CA THR A 84 15.29 -5.79 6.27
C THR A 84 14.10 -5.35 7.14
N MET A 85 13.42 -4.27 6.76
CA MET A 85 12.24 -3.75 7.46
C MET A 85 11.04 -4.69 7.36
N ALA A 86 10.84 -5.35 6.22
CA ALA A 86 9.83 -6.39 6.08
C ALA A 86 10.10 -7.57 7.03
N GLY A 87 11.37 -7.96 7.22
CA GLY A 87 11.78 -8.94 8.21
C GLY A 87 11.40 -8.54 9.64
N ILE A 88 11.75 -7.31 10.04
CA ILE A 88 11.48 -6.79 11.39
C ILE A 88 9.98 -6.65 11.66
N THR A 89 9.24 -6.03 10.75
CA THR A 89 7.78 -5.79 10.93
C THR A 89 6.98 -7.09 10.99
N LYS A 90 7.45 -8.16 10.35
CA LYS A 90 6.83 -9.49 10.43
C LYS A 90 6.98 -10.14 11.80
N ILE A 91 8.05 -9.83 12.53
CA ILE A 91 8.26 -10.27 13.92
C ILE A 91 7.26 -9.57 14.87
N ILE A 92 6.91 -8.32 14.59
CA ILE A 92 6.06 -7.48 15.46
C ILE A 92 4.56 -7.77 15.24
N LYS A 93 4.15 -8.39 14.13
CA LYS A 93 2.75 -8.77 13.84
C LYS A 93 2.30 -10.08 14.51
N GLY A 94 2.76 -10.35 15.73
CA GLY A 94 2.21 -11.41 16.58
C GLY A 94 0.92 -10.95 17.26
N THR A 95 -0.07 -11.83 17.39
CA THR A 95 -1.29 -11.54 18.16
C THR A 95 -0.97 -11.47 19.65
N LEU A 96 -0.86 -10.27 20.20
CA LEU A 96 -0.71 -10.05 21.64
C LEU A 96 -2.11 -10.06 22.29
N HIS A 97 -2.50 -11.18 22.90
CA HIS A 97 -3.67 -11.22 23.76
C HIS A 97 -3.33 -10.57 25.10
N ILE A 98 -3.80 -9.33 25.31
CA ILE A 98 -3.74 -8.65 26.61
C ILE A 98 -5.04 -8.97 27.36
N ALA A 99 -4.97 -9.85 28.35
CA ALA A 99 -6.05 -10.04 29.31
C ALA A 99 -5.82 -9.07 30.47
N VAL A 100 -6.68 -8.07 30.62
CA VAL A 100 -6.69 -7.19 31.79
C VAL A 100 -7.66 -7.78 32.79
N SER A 101 -7.16 -8.32 33.91
CA SER A 101 -7.98 -8.63 35.07
C SER A 101 -8.14 -7.33 35.86
N ASP A 102 -9.17 -6.56 35.52
CA ASP A 102 -9.56 -5.46 36.39
C ASP A 102 -10.16 -6.06 37.66
N ARG A 103 -9.49 -5.81 38.79
CA ARG A 103 -9.95 -6.25 40.11
C ARG A 103 -10.83 -5.17 40.76
N GLU A 104 -11.58 -4.37 40.00
CA GLU A 104 -12.57 -3.46 40.56
C GLU A 104 -13.51 -2.83 39.50
N LEU A 105 -14.36 -3.62 38.83
CA LEU A 105 -15.69 -3.13 38.44
C LEU A 105 -16.72 -4.24 38.15
N CYS A 106 -17.33 -4.78 39.20
CA CYS A 106 -18.72 -5.23 39.11
C CYS A 106 -19.63 -4.00 39.26
N VAL A 107 -20.24 -3.52 38.17
CA VAL A 107 -21.51 -2.80 38.28
C VAL A 107 -22.59 -3.71 37.73
N ALA A 108 -23.27 -4.42 38.62
CA ALA A 108 -24.56 -5.01 38.33
C ALA A 108 -25.56 -3.88 38.13
N GLY A 109 -26.18 -3.80 36.95
CA GLY A 109 -27.16 -2.76 36.65
C GLY A 109 -27.97 -3.05 35.39
N ASN A 110 -28.96 -3.95 35.54
CA ASN A 110 -30.21 -4.08 34.77
C ASN A 110 -30.15 -4.09 33.22
N ASN A 111 -30.22 -5.28 32.62
CA ASN A 111 -31.39 -5.68 31.81
C ASN A 111 -31.43 -7.21 31.59
N PRO A 112 -32.56 -7.90 31.83
CA PRO A 112 -32.64 -9.35 31.86
C PRO A 112 -33.23 -9.91 30.55
N GLU A 113 -32.49 -9.93 29.44
CA GLU A 113 -32.93 -10.69 28.25
C GLU A 113 -31.74 -11.29 27.50
N ILE A 114 -31.19 -12.36 28.07
CA ILE A 114 -30.49 -13.39 27.30
C ILE A 114 -30.74 -14.72 27.98
N HIS A 115 -31.25 -15.67 27.19
CA HIS A 115 -31.58 -17.09 27.47
C HIS A 115 -33.08 -17.42 27.51
N GLN A 116 -33.76 -17.27 26.37
CA GLN A 116 -34.88 -18.16 26.05
C GLN A 116 -34.33 -19.36 25.27
N GLY A 117 -34.31 -20.52 25.92
CA GLY A 117 -33.79 -21.74 25.30
C GLY A 117 -33.77 -22.96 26.21
N ARG A 118 -34.81 -23.18 27.02
CA ARG A 118 -35.06 -24.49 27.66
C ARG A 118 -36.17 -25.20 26.90
N LYS A 119 -35.83 -26.25 26.15
CA LYS A 119 -36.60 -27.51 26.11
C LYS A 119 -35.65 -28.68 25.84
N ALA A 120 -35.53 -29.54 26.83
CA ALA A 120 -34.95 -30.87 26.71
C ALA A 120 -36.04 -31.82 26.20
N SER A 121 -35.75 -32.56 25.12
CA SER A 121 -36.31 -33.89 24.82
C SER A 121 -35.82 -34.37 23.44
N MET A 122 -34.90 -35.34 23.41
CA MET A 122 -34.74 -36.32 22.31
C MET A 122 -35.79 -37.45 22.50
N PRO A 123 -36.26 -38.24 21.50
CA PRO A 123 -35.43 -38.89 20.46
C PRO A 123 -36.07 -39.19 19.06
N HIS A 124 -35.23 -39.75 18.17
CA HIS A 124 -35.49 -40.62 16.99
C HIS A 124 -35.76 -40.09 15.55
N ARG A 125 -34.80 -40.44 14.67
CA ARG A 125 -34.77 -40.85 13.23
C ARG A 125 -35.75 -40.34 12.15
N SER A 126 -35.12 -39.73 11.11
CA SER A 126 -35.23 -39.93 9.64
C SER A 126 -36.53 -39.53 8.89
N PRO A 127 -36.53 -39.44 7.53
CA PRO A 127 -35.81 -38.48 6.68
C PRO A 127 -36.72 -37.84 5.60
N GLY A 128 -36.33 -36.68 5.05
CA GLY A 128 -36.78 -36.29 3.69
C GLY A 128 -37.15 -34.82 3.49
N GLY A 129 -36.80 -34.30 2.31
CA GLY A 129 -37.60 -33.27 1.63
C GLY A 129 -37.05 -31.84 1.57
N GLN A 130 -36.24 -31.58 0.54
CA GLN A 130 -36.32 -30.43 -0.38
C GLN A 130 -36.33 -28.96 0.15
N GLN A 131 -35.25 -28.26 -0.20
CA GLN A 131 -35.21 -27.04 -1.04
C GLN A 131 -36.35 -26.00 -0.84
N GLN A 132 -36.02 -24.74 -0.54
CA GLN A 132 -35.92 -23.71 -1.59
C GLN A 132 -35.22 -22.42 -1.14
N ASN A 133 -34.64 -21.79 -2.16
CA ASN A 133 -33.79 -20.62 -2.21
C ASN A 133 -34.49 -19.31 -1.80
N GLY A 134 -33.72 -18.32 -1.34
CA GLY A 134 -34.21 -16.93 -1.21
C GLY A 134 -33.12 -15.95 -0.76
N PHE A 135 -32.41 -15.36 -1.72
CA PHE A 135 -31.49 -14.24 -1.52
C PHE A 135 -32.17 -13.03 -0.84
N GLY A 136 -31.61 -12.54 0.27
CA GLY A 136 -32.05 -11.33 0.95
C GLY A 136 -30.85 -10.42 1.29
N ILE A 137 -30.70 -9.34 0.52
CA ILE A 137 -29.61 -8.38 0.57
C ILE A 137 -29.71 -7.54 1.86
N CYS A 138 -28.71 -7.60 2.75
CA CYS A 138 -28.66 -6.77 3.96
C CYS A 138 -28.10 -5.37 3.64
N ARG A 139 -28.99 -4.39 3.38
CA ARG A 139 -28.60 -2.97 3.22
C ARG A 139 -28.28 -2.36 4.59
N ARG A 140 -27.01 -2.05 4.85
CA ARG A 140 -26.58 -1.15 5.94
C ARG A 140 -27.05 0.28 5.66
N ARG A 141 -27.75 0.89 6.62
CA ARG A 141 -28.01 2.33 6.65
C ARG A 141 -27.19 2.92 7.81
N TYR A 142 -26.06 3.54 7.50
CA TYR A 142 -25.32 4.37 8.46
C TYR A 142 -26.08 5.68 8.65
N GLY A 143 -26.67 5.88 9.84
CA GLY A 143 -27.30 7.14 10.25
C GLY A 143 -26.27 8.06 10.90
N GLY A 144 -26.22 9.30 10.42
CA GLY A 144 -25.22 10.30 10.78
C GLY A 144 -25.38 10.93 12.18
N TYR A 145 -24.25 11.38 12.70
CA TYR A 145 -24.10 12.24 13.86
C TYR A 145 -24.70 13.63 13.59
N ARG A 146 -25.58 14.10 14.49
CA ARG A 146 -25.88 15.52 14.69
C ARG A 146 -25.72 15.82 16.18
N HIS A 147 -24.75 16.66 16.52
CA HIS A 147 -24.59 17.27 17.84
C HIS A 147 -24.81 18.78 17.71
N ARG A 148 -25.79 19.29 18.45
CA ARG A 148 -26.12 20.67 18.83
C ARG A 148 -27.00 20.50 20.07
N GLU A 149 -26.86 21.19 21.19
CA GLU A 149 -25.98 22.25 21.71
C GLU A 149 -25.60 21.87 23.14
#